data_AF-A0A0A3HXS7-F1
#
_entry.id   AF-A0A0A3HXS7-F1
#
_cell.length_a   1.000
_cell.length_b   1.000
_cell.length_c   1.000
_cell.angle_alpha   90.00
_cell.angle_beta   90.00
_cell.angle_gamma   90.00
#
_symmetry.space_group_name_H-M   'P 1'
#
loop_
_entity.id
_entity.type
_entity.pdbx_description
1 polymer ?
#
loop_
_entity_poly.entity_id
_entity_poly.type
_entity_poly.pdbx_seq_one_letter_code
_entity_poly.pdbx_strand_id
1 'polypeptide(L)'
;MNKLRLSFVILLFFTLVGCSGVDEKVKEYPGDLANFTQQTSEFTKEDAVAIFYEQHDVKNYEITDLILVNDEKIPELKAVISYFDKIENNSSNLAFIYEDISFRVGFAVNEEEGIRSFENVEDSQLTYIGDGTVTTSIRNVKTNEILDYKITFSRDDSIPKTHFIVDSEERQAANQVSSVVVEERQNDEYILIKEIILLEEIKTVIELLENTKWEENIKVTMAGEPDYRFTLDSINYAIWITPNGNRLEVIPEGQAKYTKLPIEDSIILFKILTGRELSR
;
A
#
# COMPACT_ATOMS: atom_id res chain seq x y z
N MET A 1 6.10 17.75 20.11
CA MET A 1 5.33 16.50 19.97
C MET A 1 6.28 15.34 20.19
N ASN A 2 6.04 14.53 21.22
CA ASN A 2 6.82 13.32 21.46
C ASN A 2 6.39 12.26 20.44
N LYS A 3 7.32 11.80 19.60
CA LYS A 3 7.08 10.71 18.63
C LYS A 3 6.79 9.43 19.43
N LEU A 4 5.61 8.86 19.28
CA LEU A 4 5.28 7.56 19.85
C LEU A 4 5.97 6.49 18.98
N ARG A 5 7.16 6.04 19.40
CA ARG A 5 7.78 4.85 18.82
C ARG A 5 7.17 3.64 19.51
N LEU A 6 6.39 2.86 18.75
CA LEU A 6 5.81 1.62 19.24
C LEU A 6 6.68 0.46 18.75
N SER A 7 7.77 0.18 19.44
CA SER A 7 8.63 -0.97 19.14
C SER A 7 8.03 -2.21 19.80
N PHE A 8 7.55 -3.17 19.00
CA PHE A 8 7.16 -4.49 19.47
C PHE A 8 8.31 -5.47 19.24
N VAL A 9 8.84 -6.04 20.31
CA VAL A 9 9.73 -7.19 20.21
C VAL A 9 8.85 -8.45 20.25
N ILE A 10 8.55 -9.00 19.07
CA ILE A 10 7.82 -10.27 18.97
C ILE A 10 8.85 -11.40 19.05
N LEU A 11 8.90 -12.06 20.21
CA LEU A 11 9.73 -13.25 20.42
C LEU A 11 8.91 -14.50 20.07
N LEU A 12 9.00 -14.97 18.83
CA LEU A 12 8.29 -16.18 18.40
C LEU A 12 9.09 -17.43 18.81
N PHE A 13 8.56 -18.23 19.75
CA PHE A 13 9.13 -19.53 20.10
C PHE A 13 8.51 -20.60 19.20
N PHE A 14 9.26 -21.10 18.22
CA PHE A 14 8.91 -22.37 17.58
C PHE A 14 9.31 -23.52 18.52
N THR A 15 8.32 -24.11 19.20
CA THR A 15 8.50 -25.45 19.78
C THR A 15 8.42 -26.44 18.63
N LEU A 16 9.56 -27.01 18.23
CA LEU A 16 9.60 -28.20 17.40
C LEU A 16 8.79 -29.30 18.11
N VAL A 17 7.59 -29.61 17.60
CA VAL A 17 6.86 -30.81 17.99
C VAL A 17 7.61 -31.97 17.36
N GLY A 18 8.43 -32.64 18.16
CA GLY A 18 9.08 -33.89 17.78
C GLY A 18 8.03 -34.96 17.54
N CYS A 19 7.75 -35.26 16.27
CA CYS A 19 7.08 -36.49 15.91
C CYS A 19 8.05 -37.65 16.14
N SER A 20 7.69 -38.50 17.11
CA SER A 20 8.37 -39.74 17.44
C SER A 20 8.27 -40.75 16.29
N GLY A 21 9.45 -41.23 15.86
CA GLY A 21 9.71 -42.63 15.55
C GLY A 21 9.03 -43.27 14.34
N VAL A 22 9.77 -43.34 13.23
CA VAL A 22 9.78 -44.52 12.35
C VAL A 22 11.23 -44.79 11.95
N ASP A 23 11.77 -45.92 12.42
CA ASP A 23 13.04 -46.48 11.95
C ASP A 23 12.90 -46.90 10.48
N GLU A 24 13.60 -46.21 9.58
CA GLU A 24 13.76 -46.68 8.21
C GLU A 24 15.24 -46.99 7.93
N LYS A 25 15.47 -48.22 7.47
CA LYS A 25 16.79 -48.84 7.27
C LYS A 25 17.58 -48.11 6.19
N VAL A 26 18.75 -47.60 6.57
CA VAL A 26 19.80 -47.14 5.67
C VAL A 26 20.27 -48.30 4.79
N LYS A 27 20.13 -48.15 3.47
CA LYS A 27 20.84 -48.96 2.47
C LYS A 27 22.13 -48.25 2.11
N GLU A 28 23.26 -48.83 2.49
CA GLU A 28 24.57 -48.45 1.97
C GLU A 28 24.67 -48.84 0.48
N TYR A 29 25.07 -47.87 -0.35
CA TYR A 29 25.59 -48.12 -1.69
C TYR A 29 27.07 -47.70 -1.73
N PRO A 30 27.96 -48.51 -2.32
CA PRO A 30 29.37 -48.17 -2.41
C PRO A 30 29.67 -47.36 -3.68
N GLY A 31 30.60 -46.41 -3.53
CA GLY A 31 31.58 -46.02 -4.55
C GLY A 31 31.12 -45.04 -5.64
N ASP A 32 31.49 -43.77 -5.52
CA ASP A 32 32.65 -43.21 -6.26
C ASP A 32 32.78 -41.70 -5.96
N LEU A 33 33.90 -41.31 -5.33
CA LEU A 33 34.31 -39.91 -5.21
C LEU A 33 34.86 -39.45 -6.57
N ALA A 34 33.97 -38.97 -7.43
CA ALA A 34 34.35 -38.12 -8.55
C ALA A 34 34.19 -36.65 -8.12
N ASN A 35 35.25 -35.86 -8.32
CA ASN A 35 35.28 -34.41 -8.12
C ASN A 35 34.16 -33.73 -8.93
N PHE A 36 33.02 -33.49 -8.27
CA PHE A 36 32.03 -32.53 -8.74
C PHE A 36 32.53 -31.13 -8.42
N THR A 37 33.04 -30.44 -9.42
CA THR A 37 33.01 -28.97 -9.43
C THR A 37 31.53 -28.59 -9.35
N GLN A 38 31.06 -28.27 -8.14
CA GLN A 38 29.72 -27.75 -7.89
C GLN A 38 29.61 -26.42 -8.62
N GLN A 39 29.05 -26.47 -9.83
CA GLN A 39 28.51 -25.29 -10.47
C GLN A 39 27.29 -24.92 -9.63
N THR A 40 27.48 -24.03 -8.66
CA THR A 40 26.38 -23.47 -7.87
C THR A 40 25.46 -22.75 -8.84
N SER A 41 24.32 -23.38 -9.16
CA SER A 41 23.26 -22.71 -9.90
C SER A 41 22.87 -21.46 -9.14
N GLU A 42 22.79 -20.34 -9.84
CA GLU A 42 22.31 -19.08 -9.28
C GLU A 42 20.89 -19.28 -8.73
N PHE A 43 20.65 -18.79 -7.51
CA PHE A 43 19.35 -18.91 -6.86
C PHE A 43 18.34 -17.97 -7.54
N THR A 44 17.18 -18.51 -7.92
CA THR A 44 16.18 -17.82 -8.75
C THR A 44 14.91 -17.45 -7.97
N LYS A 45 14.03 -16.67 -8.60
CA LYS A 45 12.70 -16.38 -8.03
C LYS A 45 11.86 -17.64 -7.93
N GLU A 46 11.98 -18.53 -8.91
CA GLU A 46 11.29 -19.81 -8.97
C GLU A 46 11.70 -20.71 -7.81
N ASP A 47 12.98 -20.73 -7.43
CA ASP A 47 13.48 -21.47 -6.27
C ASP A 47 12.85 -20.96 -4.97
N ALA A 48 12.81 -19.63 -4.78
CA ALA A 48 12.17 -19.01 -3.62
C ALA A 48 10.67 -19.35 -3.52
N VAL A 49 9.95 -19.29 -4.64
CA VAL A 49 8.53 -19.63 -4.72
C VAL A 49 8.29 -21.11 -4.43
N ALA A 50 9.16 -21.99 -4.94
CA ALA A 50 9.10 -23.42 -4.68
C ALA A 50 9.29 -23.73 -3.19
N ILE A 51 10.31 -23.16 -2.56
CA ILE A 51 10.57 -23.33 -1.11
C ILE A 51 9.40 -22.82 -0.28
N PHE A 52 8.84 -21.65 -0.65
CA PHE A 52 7.67 -21.11 0.04
C PHE A 52 6.49 -22.09 -0.03
N TYR A 53 6.15 -22.60 -1.21
CA TYR A 53 5.01 -23.51 -1.36
C TYR A 53 5.27 -24.95 -0.93
N GLU A 54 6.52 -25.41 -0.80
CA GLU A 54 6.81 -26.74 -0.25
C GLU A 54 6.39 -26.83 1.23
N GLN A 55 6.50 -25.72 1.95
CA GLN A 55 6.19 -25.64 3.38
C GLN A 55 4.74 -25.22 3.66
N HIS A 56 3.96 -24.90 2.62
CA HIS A 56 2.67 -24.20 2.74
C HIS A 56 1.66 -24.70 1.70
N ASP A 57 0.38 -24.85 2.07
CA ASP A 57 -0.65 -25.19 1.08
C ASP A 57 -0.89 -24.02 0.12
N VAL A 58 -0.45 -24.19 -1.13
CA VAL A 58 -0.56 -23.23 -2.24
C VAL A 58 -1.94 -22.57 -2.34
N LYS A 59 -3.01 -23.29 -2.01
CA LYS A 59 -4.37 -22.77 -2.14
C LYS A 59 -4.68 -21.64 -1.16
N ASN A 60 -3.99 -21.60 -0.04
CA ASN A 60 -4.25 -20.71 1.08
C ASN A 60 -3.46 -19.40 1.00
N TYR A 61 -2.52 -19.30 0.07
CA TYR A 61 -1.60 -18.17 -0.02
C TYR A 61 -1.59 -17.57 -1.43
N GLU A 62 -1.26 -16.30 -1.53
CA GLU A 62 -1.03 -15.60 -2.79
C GLU A 62 0.18 -14.68 -2.64
N ILE A 63 1.23 -14.92 -3.42
CA ILE A 63 2.42 -14.08 -3.43
C ILE A 63 2.08 -12.75 -4.12
N THR A 64 2.36 -11.65 -3.42
CA THR A 64 2.07 -10.28 -3.87
C THR A 64 3.33 -9.55 -4.33
N ASP A 65 4.48 -9.83 -3.72
CA ASP A 65 5.78 -9.29 -4.13
C ASP A 65 6.91 -10.24 -3.71
N LEU A 66 8.06 -10.13 -4.40
CA LEU A 66 9.24 -10.95 -4.15
C LEU A 66 10.51 -10.22 -4.57
N ILE A 67 11.45 -10.18 -3.63
CA ILE A 67 12.82 -9.69 -3.84
C ILE A 67 13.83 -10.80 -3.58
N LEU A 68 14.80 -10.94 -4.48
CA LEU A 68 15.98 -11.76 -4.24
C LEU A 68 16.97 -10.94 -3.40
N VAL A 69 17.58 -11.60 -2.44
CA VAL A 69 18.53 -10.99 -1.50
C VAL A 69 19.93 -11.45 -1.83
N ASN A 70 20.84 -10.48 -1.89
CA ASN A 70 22.27 -10.71 -1.94
C ASN A 70 22.93 -9.84 -0.87
N ASP A 71 23.03 -10.38 0.34
CA ASP A 71 23.61 -9.70 1.49
C ASP A 71 24.85 -10.48 1.97
N GLU A 72 26.02 -9.84 1.89
CA GLU A 72 27.28 -10.44 2.33
C GLU A 72 27.32 -10.72 3.84
N LYS A 73 26.51 -10.03 4.64
CA LYS A 73 26.44 -10.24 6.09
C LYS A 73 25.49 -11.37 6.49
N ILE A 74 24.54 -11.70 5.62
CA ILE A 74 23.58 -12.80 5.83
C ILE A 74 23.44 -13.57 4.51
N PRO A 75 24.51 -14.23 4.03
CA PRO A 75 24.55 -14.85 2.71
C PRO A 75 23.54 -15.99 2.54
N GLU A 76 23.02 -16.53 3.64
CA GLU A 76 21.99 -17.56 3.69
C GLU A 76 20.58 -17.01 3.41
N LEU A 77 20.32 -15.71 3.65
CA LEU A 77 19.05 -15.09 3.29
C LEU A 77 18.98 -14.88 1.78
N LYS A 78 18.14 -15.66 1.11
CA LYS A 78 18.05 -15.72 -0.36
C LYS A 78 16.94 -14.88 -0.95
N ALA A 79 15.83 -14.72 -0.23
CA ALA A 79 14.69 -13.94 -0.70
C ALA A 79 13.80 -13.45 0.43
N VAL A 80 13.01 -12.41 0.14
CA VAL A 80 11.87 -12.01 0.96
C VAL A 80 10.63 -11.96 0.08
N ILE A 81 9.54 -12.55 0.57
CA ILE A 81 8.27 -12.70 -0.12
C ILE A 81 7.20 -11.98 0.68
N SER A 82 6.43 -11.12 0.03
CA SER A 82 5.17 -10.57 0.57
C SER A 82 4.02 -11.44 0.08
N TYR A 83 3.11 -11.82 0.96
CA TYR A 83 1.99 -12.68 0.59
C TYR A 83 0.69 -12.38 1.34
N PHE A 84 -0.43 -12.67 0.68
CA PHE A 84 -1.76 -12.65 1.24
C PHE A 84 -2.10 -14.04 1.81
N ASP A 85 -2.47 -14.08 3.09
CA ASP A 85 -3.01 -15.27 3.76
C ASP A 85 -4.55 -15.25 3.62
N LYS A 86 -5.08 -16.17 2.83
CA LYS A 86 -6.52 -16.28 2.54
C LYS A 86 -7.32 -16.85 3.70
N ILE A 87 -6.68 -17.60 4.60
CA ILE A 87 -7.34 -18.18 5.78
C ILE A 87 -7.59 -17.06 6.78
N GLU A 88 -6.55 -16.28 7.09
CA GLU A 88 -6.60 -15.20 8.08
C GLU A 88 -7.08 -13.86 7.47
N ASN A 89 -7.34 -13.82 6.17
CA ASN A 89 -7.67 -12.62 5.40
C ASN A 89 -6.66 -11.47 5.64
N ASN A 90 -5.38 -11.80 5.74
CA ASN A 90 -4.32 -10.86 6.09
C ASN A 90 -3.38 -10.63 4.89
N SER A 91 -3.20 -9.37 4.47
CA SER A 91 -2.24 -9.00 3.40
C SER A 91 -0.86 -8.60 3.90
N SER A 92 -0.71 -8.44 5.22
CA SER A 92 0.49 -7.88 5.84
C SER A 92 1.37 -9.00 6.39
N ASN A 93 1.86 -9.88 5.49
CA ASN A 93 2.74 -10.98 5.85
C ASN A 93 4.01 -10.98 5.00
N LEU A 94 5.14 -11.29 5.65
CA LEU A 94 6.40 -11.57 4.98
C LEU A 94 6.88 -12.99 5.28
N ALA A 95 7.51 -13.61 4.28
CA ALA A 95 8.31 -14.81 4.43
C ALA A 95 9.76 -14.53 4.03
N PHE A 96 10.70 -14.88 4.91
CA PHE A 96 12.14 -14.78 4.69
C PHE A 96 12.65 -16.17 4.31
N ILE A 97 13.17 -16.32 3.10
CA ILE A 97 13.73 -17.58 2.59
C ILE A 97 15.21 -17.61 2.99
N TYR A 98 15.53 -18.43 3.97
CA TYR A 98 16.87 -18.61 4.51
C TYR A 98 17.31 -20.04 4.24
N GLU A 99 18.30 -20.21 3.36
CA GLU A 99 18.67 -21.49 2.75
C GLU A 99 17.45 -22.16 2.09
N ASP A 100 17.00 -23.29 2.62
CA ASP A 100 15.84 -24.07 2.19
C ASP A 100 14.64 -23.93 3.15
N ILE A 101 14.69 -22.98 4.10
CA ILE A 101 13.66 -22.78 5.13
C ILE A 101 12.96 -21.43 4.94
N SER A 102 11.63 -21.42 5.10
CA SER A 102 10.82 -20.21 5.15
C SER A 102 10.50 -19.80 6.58
N PHE A 103 10.83 -18.57 6.96
CA PHE A 103 10.45 -17.96 8.23
C PHE A 103 9.40 -16.86 8.02
N ARG A 104 8.26 -16.99 8.70
CA ARG A 104 7.12 -16.07 8.52
C ARG A 104 7.02 -15.04 9.64
N VAL A 105 6.60 -13.84 9.26
CA VAL A 105 6.17 -12.79 10.19
C VAL A 105 4.89 -12.14 9.65
N GLY A 106 3.82 -12.23 10.44
CA GLY A 106 2.61 -11.43 10.26
C GLY A 106 2.72 -10.16 11.08
N PHE A 107 2.39 -9.02 10.49
CA PHE A 107 2.40 -7.72 11.15
C PHE A 107 1.11 -6.97 10.77
N ALA A 108 0.70 -5.99 11.58
CA ALA A 108 -0.55 -5.23 11.34
C ALA A 108 -1.78 -6.11 11.04
N VAL A 109 -2.00 -7.12 11.91
CA VAL A 109 -3.07 -8.10 11.76
C VAL A 109 -4.43 -7.41 11.90
N ASN A 110 -5.42 -7.87 11.15
CA ASN A 110 -6.80 -7.42 11.30
C ASN A 110 -7.29 -7.73 12.72
N GLU A 111 -7.72 -6.70 13.46
CA GLU A 111 -8.17 -6.85 14.85
C GLU A 111 -9.56 -7.51 14.95
N GLU A 112 -10.36 -7.42 13.88
CA GLU A 112 -11.71 -7.98 13.80
C GLU A 112 -11.82 -8.99 12.66
N GLU A 113 -12.38 -10.16 12.95
CA GLU A 113 -12.57 -11.26 12.00
C GLU A 113 -13.41 -10.79 10.79
N GLY A 114 -12.85 -10.92 9.60
CA GLY A 114 -13.50 -10.52 8.35
C GLY A 114 -13.46 -9.02 8.03
N ILE A 115 -12.91 -8.16 8.90
CA ILE A 115 -12.74 -6.73 8.62
C ILE A 115 -11.29 -6.44 8.29
N ARG A 116 -11.03 -6.11 7.02
CA ARG A 116 -9.72 -5.67 6.54
C ARG A 116 -9.41 -4.28 7.08
N SER A 117 -8.65 -4.22 8.18
CA SER A 117 -8.24 -2.97 8.83
C SER A 117 -6.98 -2.40 8.20
N PHE A 118 -6.13 -3.27 7.66
CA PHE A 118 -4.89 -2.90 6.99
C PHE A 118 -4.76 -3.58 5.61
N GLU A 119 -4.15 -2.86 4.68
CA GLU A 119 -3.81 -3.38 3.36
C GLU A 119 -2.44 -2.92 2.88
N ASN A 120 -1.79 -3.70 2.02
CA ASN A 120 -0.60 -3.21 1.32
C ASN A 120 -1.00 -2.04 0.42
N VAL A 121 -0.22 -0.96 0.43
CA VAL A 121 -0.42 0.13 -0.53
C VAL A 121 -0.17 -0.42 -1.94
N GLU A 122 -1.00 -0.07 -2.92
CA GLU A 122 -0.91 -0.61 -4.30
C GLU A 122 0.48 -0.50 -4.93
N ASP A 123 1.24 0.56 -4.57
CA ASP A 123 2.60 0.82 -5.04
C ASP A 123 3.68 0.46 -4.00
N SER A 124 3.32 -0.19 -2.89
CA SER A 124 4.30 -0.62 -1.90
C SER A 124 5.06 -1.83 -2.42
N GLN A 125 6.28 -1.58 -2.87
CA GLN A 125 7.24 -2.63 -3.20
C GLN A 125 8.10 -2.95 -1.97
N LEU A 126 8.38 -4.23 -1.78
CA LEU A 126 9.41 -4.66 -0.84
C LEU A 126 10.74 -4.04 -1.24
N THR A 127 11.35 -3.32 -0.31
CA THR A 127 12.68 -2.77 -0.51
C THR A 127 13.63 -3.38 0.49
N TYR A 128 14.59 -4.16 -0.01
CA TYR A 128 15.71 -4.65 0.79
C TYR A 128 16.74 -3.55 0.98
N ILE A 129 17.13 -3.29 2.23
CA ILE A 129 18.11 -2.24 2.54
C ILE A 129 19.40 -2.76 3.18
N GLY A 130 19.56 -4.09 3.29
CA GLY A 130 20.74 -4.74 3.86
C GLY A 130 20.59 -5.10 5.34
N ASP A 131 21.52 -5.91 5.83
CA ASP A 131 21.60 -6.41 7.19
C ASP A 131 20.31 -7.13 7.63
N GLY A 132 19.76 -7.94 6.73
CA GLY A 132 18.50 -8.64 6.96
C GLY A 132 17.26 -7.73 7.03
N THR A 133 17.40 -6.46 6.66
CA THR A 133 16.33 -5.48 6.80
C THR A 133 15.56 -5.28 5.48
N VAL A 134 14.24 -5.35 5.59
CA VAL A 134 13.30 -5.04 4.52
C VAL A 134 12.33 -3.94 4.98
N THR A 135 11.88 -3.13 4.03
CA THR A 135 10.86 -2.12 4.25
C THR A 135 9.65 -2.36 3.35
N THR A 136 8.47 -2.01 3.85
CA THR A 136 7.19 -2.07 3.15
C THR A 136 6.24 -1.05 3.76
N SER A 137 5.15 -0.74 3.06
CA SER A 137 4.16 0.24 3.48
C SER A 137 2.77 -0.36 3.46
N ILE A 138 2.04 -0.12 4.53
CA ILE A 138 0.64 -0.54 4.64
C ILE A 138 -0.23 0.67 4.93
N ARG A 139 -1.47 0.59 4.47
CA ARG A 139 -2.51 1.59 4.69
C ARG A 139 -3.50 1.06 5.70
N ASN A 140 -3.85 1.88 6.69
CA ASN A 140 -5.06 1.67 7.47
C ASN A 140 -6.28 2.02 6.58
N VAL A 141 -7.11 1.02 6.28
CA VAL A 141 -8.22 1.16 5.33
C VAL A 141 -9.25 2.21 5.80
N LYS A 142 -9.42 2.36 7.12
CA LYS A 142 -10.39 3.28 7.70
C LYS A 142 -9.90 4.72 7.72
N THR A 143 -8.64 4.95 8.11
CA THR A 143 -8.08 6.31 8.27
C THR A 143 -7.30 6.79 7.05
N ASN A 144 -7.03 5.90 6.09
CA ASN A 144 -6.11 6.12 4.97
C ASN A 144 -4.67 6.48 5.41
N GLU A 145 -4.33 6.30 6.68
CA GLU A 145 -2.99 6.51 7.22
C GLU A 145 -2.03 5.46 6.64
N ILE A 146 -0.87 5.91 6.15
CA ILE A 146 0.18 5.02 5.65
C ILE A 146 1.26 4.90 6.71
N LEU A 147 1.55 3.65 7.08
CA LEU A 147 2.62 3.30 7.99
C LEU A 147 3.75 2.63 7.20
N ASP A 148 4.95 3.15 7.37
CA ASP A 148 6.18 2.53 6.88
C ASP A 148 6.68 1.54 7.92
N TYR A 149 6.83 0.29 7.51
CA TYR A 149 7.36 -0.78 8.34
C TYR A 149 8.80 -1.07 7.96
N LYS A 150 9.64 -1.20 8.98
CA LYS A 150 10.99 -1.72 8.90
C LYS A 150 11.05 -3.04 9.65
N ILE A 151 11.25 -4.12 8.92
CA ILE A 151 11.34 -5.47 9.46
C ILE A 151 12.79 -5.93 9.33
N THR A 152 13.43 -6.19 10.46
CA THR A 152 14.80 -6.71 10.51
C THR A 152 14.78 -8.18 10.89
N PHE A 153 15.25 -9.02 9.99
CA PHE A 153 15.51 -10.44 10.22
C PHE A 153 16.94 -10.62 10.75
N SER A 154 17.10 -11.44 11.79
CA SER A 154 18.40 -11.92 12.23
C SER A 154 18.29 -13.35 12.75
N ARG A 155 19.39 -14.10 12.62
CA ARG A 155 19.50 -15.47 13.13
C ARG A 155 20.82 -15.60 13.86
N ASP A 156 20.79 -16.29 15.00
CA ASP A 156 21.99 -16.67 15.73
C ASP A 156 22.30 -18.13 15.41
N ASP A 157 23.45 -18.43 14.79
CA ASP A 157 23.78 -19.82 14.45
C ASP A 157 24.14 -20.66 15.68
N SER A 158 24.46 -20.03 16.81
CA SER A 158 24.74 -20.73 18.06
C SER A 158 23.47 -21.19 18.77
N ILE A 159 22.32 -20.58 18.46
CA ILE A 159 21.01 -20.92 19.03
C ILE A 159 19.99 -20.82 17.91
N PRO A 160 19.35 -21.92 17.45
CA PRO A 160 18.47 -21.95 16.27
C PRO A 160 17.16 -21.15 16.51
N LYS A 161 17.30 -19.85 16.65
CA LYS A 161 16.29 -18.85 16.97
C LYS A 161 16.40 -17.76 15.94
N THR A 162 15.25 -17.48 15.36
CA THR A 162 15.06 -16.37 14.45
C THR A 162 14.49 -15.20 15.25
N HIS A 163 15.04 -14.02 15.01
CA HIS A 163 14.63 -12.78 15.63
C HIS A 163 14.10 -11.83 14.59
N PHE A 164 12.89 -11.32 14.84
CA PHE A 164 12.28 -10.26 14.06
C PHE A 164 12.16 -9.01 14.92
N ILE A 165 12.67 -7.90 14.42
CA ILE A 165 12.39 -6.57 14.97
C ILE A 165 11.48 -5.87 13.97
N VAL A 166 10.27 -5.54 14.41
CA VAL A 166 9.27 -4.83 13.62
C VAL A 166 9.11 -3.45 14.21
N ASP A 167 9.63 -2.46 13.49
CA ASP A 167 9.41 -1.05 13.79
C ASP A 167 8.46 -0.48 12.75
N SER A 168 7.51 0.34 13.19
CA SER A 168 6.68 1.14 12.30
C SER A 168 6.88 2.63 12.59
N GLU A 169 6.80 3.41 11.53
CA GLU A 169 6.68 4.85 11.62
C GLU A 169 5.55 5.32 10.72
N GLU A 170 4.77 6.27 11.21
CA GLU A 170 3.83 7.00 10.36
C GLU A 170 4.63 7.65 9.24
N ARG A 171 4.30 7.31 7.99
CA ARG A 171 4.95 7.91 6.83
C ARG A 171 4.65 9.39 6.90
N GLN A 172 5.66 10.19 7.26
CA GLN A 172 5.55 11.63 7.17
C GLN A 172 5.23 11.95 5.73
N ALA A 173 4.08 12.57 5.49
CA ALA A 173 3.54 12.81 4.17
C ALA A 173 4.55 13.57 3.29
N ALA A 174 5.42 12.85 2.61
CA ALA A 174 6.30 13.39 1.57
C ALA A 174 5.52 13.68 0.28
N ASN A 175 4.23 13.35 0.26
CA ASN A 175 3.19 13.94 -0.57
C ASN A 175 1.88 13.76 0.19
N GLN A 176 1.48 14.79 0.92
CA GLN A 176 0.12 14.91 1.43
C GLN A 176 -0.76 14.88 0.18
N VAL A 177 -1.55 13.82 0.00
CA VAL A 177 -2.65 13.88 -0.95
C VAL A 177 -3.55 14.96 -0.37
N SER A 178 -3.51 16.16 -0.94
CA SER A 178 -4.29 17.29 -0.46
C SER A 178 -5.75 16.87 -0.44
N SER A 179 -6.38 16.88 0.74
CA SER A 179 -7.81 16.65 0.80
C SER A 179 -8.52 17.70 -0.05
N VAL A 180 -9.63 17.31 -0.67
CA VAL A 180 -10.46 18.27 -1.39
C VAL A 180 -11.52 18.78 -0.42
N VAL A 181 -11.39 20.03 -0.02
CA VAL A 181 -12.33 20.72 0.87
C VAL A 181 -13.39 21.38 0.00
N VAL A 182 -14.67 21.06 0.22
CA VAL A 182 -15.80 21.53 -0.60
C VAL A 182 -16.75 22.38 0.24
N GLU A 183 -17.05 23.57 -0.26
CA GLU A 183 -17.95 24.53 0.37
C GLU A 183 -19.13 24.82 -0.57
N GLU A 184 -20.33 24.92 0.00
CA GLU A 184 -21.56 25.33 -0.70
C GLU A 184 -21.93 26.73 -0.26
N ARG A 185 -22.37 27.56 -1.22
CA ARG A 185 -22.91 28.86 -0.91
C ARG A 185 -24.30 28.72 -0.29
N GLN A 186 -24.47 29.24 0.92
CA GLN A 186 -25.77 29.34 1.59
C GLN A 186 -25.99 30.80 2.02
N ASN A 187 -26.97 31.45 1.39
CA ASN A 187 -27.16 32.91 1.47
C ASN A 187 -25.91 33.67 0.98
N ASP A 188 -25.25 34.40 1.87
CA ASP A 188 -24.06 35.20 1.58
C ASP A 188 -22.77 34.60 2.19
N GLU A 189 -22.82 33.35 2.64
CA GLU A 189 -21.68 32.65 3.24
C GLU A 189 -21.40 31.32 2.53
N TYR A 190 -20.15 30.84 2.64
CA TYR A 190 -19.74 29.51 2.20
C TYR A 190 -19.61 28.59 3.41
N ILE A 191 -20.26 27.44 3.33
CA ILE A 191 -20.29 26.45 4.41
C ILE A 191 -19.63 25.18 3.92
N LEU A 192 -18.70 24.64 4.72
CA LEU A 192 -18.09 23.33 4.48
C LEU A 192 -19.18 22.25 4.42
N ILE A 193 -19.28 21.54 3.29
CA ILE A 193 -20.25 20.45 3.10
C ILE A 193 -19.59 19.07 2.97
N LYS A 194 -18.34 19.01 2.50
CA LYS A 194 -17.61 17.75 2.33
C LYS A 194 -16.10 18.00 2.43
N GLU A 195 -15.40 17.06 3.05
CA GLU A 195 -13.95 16.90 2.90
C GLU A 195 -13.70 15.53 2.26
N ILE A 196 -13.02 15.53 1.11
CA ILE A 196 -12.71 14.32 0.35
C ILE A 196 -11.30 13.88 0.73
N ILE A 197 -11.20 12.69 1.30
CA ILE A 197 -9.94 12.08 1.75
C ILE A 197 -9.64 10.74 1.02
N LEU A 198 -10.60 10.23 0.25
CA LEU A 198 -10.45 8.98 -0.51
C LEU A 198 -9.60 9.25 -1.76
N LEU A 199 -8.51 8.48 -1.90
CA LEU A 199 -7.53 8.69 -2.95
C LEU A 199 -8.14 8.50 -4.35
N GLU A 200 -9.03 7.52 -4.54
CA GLU A 200 -9.71 7.30 -5.81
C GLU A 200 -10.61 8.49 -6.20
N GLU A 201 -11.31 9.11 -5.25
CA GLU A 201 -12.13 10.30 -5.50
C GLU A 201 -11.24 11.49 -5.86
N ILE A 202 -10.14 11.70 -5.14
CA ILE A 202 -9.20 12.81 -5.40
C ILE A 202 -8.51 12.64 -6.75
N LYS A 203 -8.02 11.43 -7.08
CA LYS A 203 -7.45 11.11 -8.40
C LYS A 203 -8.44 11.42 -9.52
N THR A 204 -9.71 11.03 -9.35
CA THR A 204 -10.75 11.32 -10.35
C THR A 204 -10.96 12.82 -10.53
N VAL A 205 -10.98 13.62 -9.44
CA VAL A 205 -11.06 15.08 -9.54
C VAL A 205 -9.87 15.66 -10.30
N ILE A 206 -8.64 15.24 -9.96
CA ILE A 206 -7.41 15.69 -10.63
C ILE A 206 -7.48 15.36 -12.13
N GLU A 207 -7.77 14.10 -12.47
CA GLU A 207 -7.85 13.64 -13.86
C GLU A 207 -8.89 14.41 -14.67
N LEU A 208 -10.05 14.73 -14.10
CA LEU A 208 -11.07 15.53 -14.77
C LEU A 208 -10.55 16.95 -15.05
N LEU A 209 -9.89 17.59 -14.08
CA LEU A 209 -9.38 18.95 -14.24
C LEU A 209 -8.20 19.02 -15.21
N GLU A 210 -7.30 18.03 -15.21
CA GLU A 210 -6.15 17.96 -16.12
C GLU A 210 -6.56 17.66 -17.56
N ASN A 211 -7.54 16.79 -17.77
CA ASN A 211 -8.02 16.44 -19.11
C ASN A 211 -9.04 17.44 -19.68
N THR A 212 -9.49 18.40 -18.87
CA THR A 212 -10.42 19.43 -19.30
C THR A 212 -9.77 20.41 -20.27
N LYS A 213 -10.52 20.79 -21.31
CA LYS A 213 -10.11 21.84 -22.25
C LYS A 213 -10.35 23.22 -21.63
N TRP A 214 -9.32 23.80 -21.04
CA TRP A 214 -9.36 25.14 -20.49
C TRP A 214 -9.29 26.21 -21.58
N GLU A 215 -10.14 27.22 -21.48
CA GLU A 215 -9.94 28.50 -22.16
C GLU A 215 -8.91 29.30 -21.36
N GLU A 216 -7.75 29.54 -21.96
CA GLU A 216 -6.64 30.25 -21.32
C GLU A 216 -6.59 31.73 -21.72
N ASN A 217 -5.95 32.54 -20.87
CA ASN A 217 -5.75 33.99 -21.07
C ASN A 217 -7.05 34.78 -21.13
N ILE A 218 -8.10 34.26 -20.50
CA ILE A 218 -9.40 34.92 -20.38
C ILE A 218 -9.70 35.19 -18.89
N LYS A 219 -10.17 36.39 -18.60
CA LYS A 219 -10.79 36.72 -17.32
C LYS A 219 -12.29 36.78 -17.52
N VAL A 220 -12.98 35.74 -17.07
CA VAL A 220 -14.44 35.67 -17.12
C VAL A 220 -15.00 36.30 -15.85
N THR A 221 -15.97 37.20 -16.00
CA THR A 221 -16.79 37.69 -14.89
C THR A 221 -18.15 37.02 -15.01
N MET A 222 -18.46 36.11 -14.09
CA MET A 222 -19.73 35.37 -14.08
C MET A 222 -20.85 36.25 -13.51
N ALA A 223 -22.09 35.94 -13.91
CA ALA A 223 -23.27 36.58 -13.33
C ALA A 223 -23.56 35.99 -11.95
N GLY A 224 -23.10 36.67 -10.89
CA GLY A 224 -23.27 36.25 -9.50
C GLY A 224 -22.09 35.46 -8.94
N GLU A 225 -22.09 35.27 -7.61
CA GLU A 225 -21.05 34.50 -6.93
C GLU A 225 -21.18 33.00 -7.21
N PRO A 226 -20.09 32.22 -7.05
CA PRO A 226 -20.10 30.76 -7.23
C PRO A 226 -21.14 30.05 -6.36
N ASP A 227 -21.76 29.00 -6.89
CA ASP A 227 -22.64 28.11 -6.13
C ASP A 227 -21.84 27.23 -5.15
N TYR A 228 -20.63 26.83 -5.56
CA TYR A 228 -19.71 26.02 -4.74
C TYR A 228 -18.28 26.52 -4.88
N ARG A 229 -17.46 26.16 -3.90
CA ARG A 229 -16.00 26.24 -3.96
C ARG A 229 -15.39 24.91 -3.57
N PHE A 230 -14.25 24.59 -4.15
CA PHE A 230 -13.40 23.55 -3.57
C PHE A 230 -11.93 23.92 -3.61
N THR A 231 -11.16 23.41 -2.67
CA THR A 231 -9.70 23.62 -2.61
C THR A 231 -8.99 22.32 -2.95
N LEU A 232 -8.06 22.38 -3.91
CA LEU A 232 -7.18 21.27 -4.29
C LEU A 232 -5.77 21.83 -4.48
N ASP A 233 -4.77 21.24 -3.84
CA ASP A 233 -3.35 21.64 -3.93
C ASP A 233 -3.12 23.16 -3.76
N SER A 234 -3.81 23.78 -2.79
CA SER A 234 -3.79 25.22 -2.51
C SER A 234 -4.41 26.12 -3.59
N ILE A 235 -5.07 25.55 -4.59
CA ILE A 235 -5.86 26.27 -5.59
C ILE A 235 -7.33 26.20 -5.19
N ASN A 236 -7.96 27.36 -5.05
CA ASN A 236 -9.40 27.45 -4.91
C ASN A 236 -10.04 27.41 -6.29
N TYR A 237 -11.06 26.59 -6.45
CA TYR A 237 -11.87 26.49 -7.64
C TYR A 237 -13.26 27.00 -7.33
N ALA A 238 -13.70 27.99 -8.08
CA ALA A 238 -15.06 28.48 -8.07
C ALA A 238 -15.90 27.71 -9.08
N ILE A 239 -17.09 27.26 -8.65
CA ILE A 239 -18.03 26.49 -9.48
C ILE A 239 -19.36 27.20 -9.56
N TRP A 240 -19.89 27.31 -10.77
CA TRP A 240 -21.28 27.66 -11.05
C TRP A 240 -21.99 26.47 -11.69
N ILE A 241 -23.24 26.24 -11.27
CA ILE A 241 -24.18 25.40 -12.01
C ILE A 241 -24.77 26.27 -13.12
N THR A 242 -24.67 25.81 -14.36
CA THR A 242 -25.25 26.55 -15.49
C THR A 242 -26.76 26.76 -15.31
N PRO A 243 -27.37 27.78 -15.95
CA PRO A 243 -28.81 28.04 -15.82
C PRO A 243 -29.73 26.86 -16.18
N ASN A 244 -29.25 25.92 -17.00
CA ASN A 244 -29.98 24.71 -17.38
C ASN A 244 -29.81 23.56 -16.36
N GLY A 245 -29.07 23.76 -15.26
CA GLY A 245 -28.84 22.77 -14.21
C GLY A 245 -27.90 21.62 -14.57
N ASN A 246 -27.50 21.47 -15.83
CA ASN A 246 -26.93 20.22 -16.34
C ASN A 246 -25.42 20.21 -16.58
N ARG A 247 -24.76 21.33 -16.32
CA ARG A 247 -23.31 21.52 -16.50
C ARG A 247 -22.73 22.38 -15.42
N LEU A 248 -21.44 22.18 -15.17
CA LEU A 248 -20.62 23.03 -14.30
C LEU A 248 -19.74 23.97 -15.14
N GLU A 249 -19.63 25.20 -14.66
CA GLU A 249 -18.67 26.20 -15.11
C GLU A 249 -17.64 26.38 -13.99
N VAL A 250 -16.35 26.25 -14.31
CA VAL A 250 -15.27 26.16 -13.32
C VAL A 250 -14.21 27.21 -13.61
N ILE A 251 -13.78 27.92 -12.55
CA ILE A 251 -12.71 28.92 -12.58
C ILE A 251 -11.72 28.63 -11.44
N PRO A 252 -10.45 28.30 -11.72
CA PRO A 252 -9.41 28.34 -10.71
C PRO A 252 -9.13 29.81 -10.31
N GLU A 253 -9.45 30.16 -9.07
CA GLU A 253 -9.31 31.52 -8.56
C GLU A 253 -7.85 31.99 -8.64
N GLY A 254 -7.67 33.26 -9.04
CA GLY A 254 -6.34 33.84 -9.26
C GLY A 254 -5.68 33.46 -10.58
N GLN A 255 -6.27 32.56 -11.37
CA GLN A 255 -5.77 32.20 -12.70
C GLN A 255 -6.67 32.76 -13.81
N ALA A 256 -6.07 33.15 -14.96
CA ALA A 256 -6.82 33.57 -16.15
C ALA A 256 -7.24 32.36 -16.98
N LYS A 257 -8.01 31.45 -16.36
CA LYS A 257 -8.50 30.22 -16.97
C LYS A 257 -9.98 30.02 -16.64
N TYR A 258 -10.71 29.43 -17.58
CA TYR A 258 -12.12 29.12 -17.43
C TYR A 258 -12.45 27.85 -18.22
N THR A 259 -13.45 27.12 -17.78
CA THR A 259 -14.01 26.02 -18.57
C THR A 259 -15.49 25.82 -18.29
N LYS A 260 -16.18 25.30 -19.29
CA LYS A 260 -17.53 24.76 -19.16
C LYS A 260 -17.45 23.26 -19.41
N LEU A 261 -17.62 22.48 -18.36
CA LEU A 261 -17.42 21.04 -18.44
C LEU A 261 -18.46 20.37 -19.38
N PRO A 262 -18.08 19.26 -20.04
CA PRO A 262 -19.02 18.29 -20.61
C PRO A 262 -20.10 17.87 -19.59
N ILE A 263 -21.27 17.41 -20.07
CA ILE A 263 -22.37 17.03 -19.17
C ILE A 263 -21.93 15.86 -18.29
N GLU A 264 -21.26 14.89 -18.90
CA GLU A 264 -20.76 13.68 -18.26
C GLU A 264 -19.77 14.02 -17.15
N ASP A 265 -18.77 14.85 -17.45
CA ASP A 265 -17.77 15.30 -16.49
C ASP A 265 -18.39 16.17 -15.38
N SER A 266 -19.39 16.99 -15.71
CA SER A 266 -20.13 17.81 -14.74
C SER A 266 -20.86 16.94 -13.73
N ILE A 267 -21.49 15.85 -14.17
CA ILE A 267 -22.22 14.91 -13.29
C ILE A 267 -21.23 14.19 -12.38
N ILE A 268 -20.12 13.68 -12.93
CA ILE A 268 -19.10 12.96 -12.15
C ILE A 268 -18.49 13.89 -11.10
N LEU A 269 -18.01 15.07 -11.51
CA LEU A 269 -17.41 16.03 -10.59
C LEU A 269 -18.39 16.47 -9.50
N PHE A 270 -19.63 16.83 -9.87
CA PHE A 270 -20.62 17.27 -8.90
C PHE A 270 -20.94 16.19 -7.86
N LYS A 271 -21.06 14.95 -8.30
CA LYS A 271 -21.34 13.80 -7.42
C LYS A 271 -20.20 13.55 -6.44
N ILE A 272 -18.95 13.62 -6.91
CA ILE A 272 -17.78 13.48 -6.05
C ILE A 272 -17.73 14.63 -5.03
N LEU A 273 -17.92 15.88 -5.48
CA LEU A 273 -17.82 17.05 -4.62
C LEU A 273 -18.93 17.13 -3.56
N THR A 274 -20.17 16.76 -3.91
CA THR A 274 -21.33 17.02 -3.04
C THR A 274 -22.00 15.77 -2.48
N GLY A 275 -21.69 14.58 -3.02
CA GLY A 275 -22.42 13.35 -2.73
C GLY A 275 -23.85 13.31 -3.30
N ARG A 276 -24.25 14.33 -4.07
CA ARG A 276 -25.59 14.47 -4.66
C ARG A 276 -25.55 14.31 -6.17
N GLU A 277 -26.68 13.95 -6.76
CA GLU A 277 -26.83 13.97 -8.22
C GLU A 277 -27.03 15.41 -8.70
N LEU A 278 -26.44 15.74 -9.85
CA LEU A 278 -26.65 17.03 -10.50
C LEU A 278 -28.06 17.05 -11.10
N SER A 279 -28.99 17.70 -10.40
CA SER A 279 -30.40 17.74 -10.76
C SER A 279 -30.64 18.49 -12.08
N ARG A 280 -31.38 17.87 -12.99
CA ARG A 280 -31.96 18.51 -14.19
C ARG A 280 -33.13 19.42 -13.87
#